data_AF-A5N5N9-F1
#
_entry.id   AF-A5N5N9-F1
#
_cell.length_a   1.000
_cell.length_b   1.000
_cell.length_c   1.000
_cell.angle_alpha   90.00
_cell.angle_beta   90.00
_cell.angle_gamma   90.00
#
_symmetry.space_group_name_H-M   'P 1'
#
loop_
_entity.id
_entity.type
_entity.pdbx_description
1 polymer ?
#
loop_
_entity_poly.entity_id
_entity_poly.type
_entity_poly.pdbx_seq_one_letter_code
_entity_poly.pdbx_strand_id
1 'polypeptide(L)'
;MENLKNEMKILNDIVSGKRNSLLDAKAKSMDELKIEENIVKNKYAGMGEFTLPSGQIKILTIIFQASMVFGKLPIWIHVFNPLTLQDIKEIGELSKAFPDIPVILGHMGGSNWLTAIELAKEIPNLYLDTSAYFSTLVLKITVNEVLLKCIFGVDMPYGDY
;
A
#
# COMPACT_ATOMS: atom_id res chain seq x y z
N MET A 1 -15.17 31.30 23.11
CA MET A 1 -14.90 32.55 22.38
C MET A 1 -13.57 32.53 21.61
N GLU A 2 -12.52 31.87 22.12
CA GLU A 2 -11.22 31.68 21.43
C GLU A 2 -11.37 31.09 20.02
N ASN A 3 -12.18 30.03 19.88
CA ASN A 3 -12.29 29.27 18.62
C ASN A 3 -12.91 30.08 17.49
N LEU A 4 -13.97 30.84 17.78
CA LEU A 4 -14.65 31.71 16.80
C LEU A 4 -13.71 32.83 16.29
N LYS A 5 -12.88 33.39 17.18
CA LYS A 5 -11.89 34.40 16.79
C LYS A 5 -10.83 33.83 15.87
N ASN A 6 -10.45 32.56 16.07
CA ASN A 6 -9.47 31.88 15.24
C ASN A 6 -10.04 31.57 13.85
N GLU A 7 -11.30 31.12 13.77
CA GLU A 7 -12.00 30.88 12.49
C GLU A 7 -12.20 32.17 11.69
N MET A 8 -12.63 33.26 12.34
CA MET A 8 -12.78 34.56 11.68
C MET A 8 -11.45 35.13 11.17
N LYS A 9 -10.36 34.86 11.88
CA LYS A 9 -9.01 35.26 11.44
C LYS A 9 -8.61 34.52 10.16
N ILE A 10 -8.85 33.21 10.09
CA ILE A 10 -8.55 32.39 8.91
C ILE A 10 -9.36 32.87 7.70
N LEU A 11 -10.66 33.16 7.90
CA LEU A 11 -11.51 33.70 6.84
C LEU A 11 -11.03 35.06 6.34
N ASN A 12 -10.64 35.96 7.25
CA ASN A 12 -10.13 37.28 6.87
C ASN A 12 -8.79 37.20 6.13
N ASP A 13 -7.92 36.26 6.51
CA ASP A 13 -6.67 36.02 5.79
C ASP A 13 -6.91 35.48 4.37
N ILE A 14 -7.98 34.67 4.17
CA ILE A 14 -8.40 34.18 2.85
C ILE A 14 -8.94 35.30 1.96
N VAL A 15 -9.88 36.10 2.48
CA VAL A 15 -10.52 37.18 1.72
C VAL A 15 -9.54 38.30 1.38
N SER A 16 -8.55 38.55 2.25
CA SER A 16 -7.51 39.57 2.02
C SER A 16 -6.37 39.12 1.10
N GLY A 17 -6.39 37.87 0.62
CA GLY A 17 -5.33 37.32 -0.24
C GLY A 17 -4.00 37.06 0.46
N LYS A 18 -3.92 37.29 1.79
CA LYS A 18 -2.77 36.91 2.62
C LYS A 18 -2.63 35.40 2.78
N ARG A 19 -3.73 34.67 2.55
CA ARG A 19 -3.83 33.23 2.53
C ARG A 19 -4.65 32.85 1.31
N ASN A 20 -4.17 31.94 0.48
CA ASN A 20 -4.88 31.57 -0.73
C ASN A 20 -5.55 30.22 -0.50
N SER A 21 -6.88 30.20 -0.39
CA SER A 21 -7.65 28.98 -0.11
C SER A 21 -7.43 27.89 -1.16
N LEU A 22 -6.98 28.25 -2.37
CA LEU A 22 -6.60 27.33 -3.45
C LEU A 22 -5.18 26.75 -3.31
N LEU A 23 -4.23 27.48 -2.70
CA LEU A 23 -2.88 26.95 -2.40
C LEU A 23 -2.90 26.07 -1.13
N ASP A 24 -3.77 26.41 -0.17
CA ASP A 24 -4.02 25.59 1.02
C ASP A 24 -4.86 24.33 0.69
N ALA A 25 -5.59 24.31 -0.44
CA ALA A 25 -6.38 23.17 -0.92
C ALA A 25 -5.55 22.06 -1.63
N LYS A 26 -4.33 21.81 -1.13
CA LYS A 26 -3.31 20.85 -1.61
C LYS A 26 -2.53 21.31 -2.84
N ALA A 27 -1.43 22.02 -2.59
CA ALA A 27 -0.25 21.75 -3.41
C ALA A 27 0.09 20.25 -3.28
N LYS A 28 -0.15 19.49 -4.37
CA LYS A 28 0.15 18.05 -4.40
C LYS A 28 1.64 17.84 -4.14
N SER A 29 1.98 16.83 -3.36
CA SER A 29 3.39 16.46 -3.19
C SER A 29 3.99 16.05 -4.54
N MET A 30 5.32 16.10 -4.67
CA MET A 30 6.00 15.62 -5.89
C MET A 30 5.61 14.17 -6.23
N ASP A 31 5.39 13.34 -5.21
CA ASP A 31 4.99 11.94 -5.38
C ASP A 31 3.53 11.81 -5.84
N GLU A 32 2.62 12.62 -5.29
CA GLU A 32 1.22 12.66 -5.74
C GLU A 32 1.10 13.11 -7.21
N LEU A 33 1.92 14.08 -7.63
CA LEU A 33 1.99 14.51 -9.03
C LEU A 33 2.47 13.38 -9.95
N LYS A 34 3.51 12.66 -9.54
CA LYS A 34 4.02 11.50 -10.30
C LYS A 34 2.99 10.39 -10.39
N ILE A 35 2.26 10.09 -9.31
CA ILE A 35 1.21 9.06 -9.30
C ILE A 35 0.07 9.46 -10.23
N GLU A 36 -0.40 10.71 -10.15
CA GLU A 36 -1.46 11.18 -11.04
C GLU A 36 -1.05 11.09 -12.51
N GLU A 37 0.15 11.55 -12.84
CA GLU A 37 0.65 11.60 -14.21
C GLU A 37 0.91 10.21 -14.79
N ASN A 38 1.55 9.33 -14.03
CA ASN A 38 2.04 8.05 -14.55
C ASN A 38 1.09 6.88 -14.31
N ILE A 39 0.23 6.94 -13.28
CA ILE A 39 -0.66 5.85 -12.91
C ILE A 39 -2.11 6.19 -13.27
N VAL A 40 -2.64 7.29 -12.73
CA VAL A 40 -4.07 7.63 -12.83
C VAL A 40 -4.45 8.00 -14.25
N LYS A 41 -3.70 8.90 -14.90
CA LYS A 41 -3.98 9.30 -16.29
C LYS A 41 -3.90 8.12 -17.27
N ASN A 42 -3.00 7.17 -16.99
CA ASN A 42 -2.83 5.96 -17.79
C ASN A 42 -3.83 4.84 -17.41
N LYS A 43 -4.71 5.07 -16.42
CA LYS A 43 -5.73 4.13 -15.96
C LYS A 43 -5.16 2.77 -15.52
N TYR A 44 -3.97 2.78 -14.92
CA TYR A 44 -3.43 1.57 -14.33
C TYR A 44 -4.28 1.12 -13.13
N ALA A 45 -4.35 -0.20 -12.93
CA ALA A 45 -5.23 -0.81 -11.94
C ALA A 45 -4.65 -0.86 -10.52
N GLY A 46 -3.41 -0.40 -10.32
CA GLY A 46 -2.71 -0.49 -9.04
C GLY A 46 -1.33 0.17 -9.08
N MET A 47 -0.61 0.09 -7.97
CA MET A 47 0.75 0.61 -7.81
C MET A 47 1.67 -0.49 -7.31
N GLY A 48 2.78 -0.69 -8.01
CA GLY A 48 3.78 -1.71 -7.71
C GLY A 48 4.50 -2.14 -8.98
N GLU A 49 5.37 -3.13 -8.93
CA GLU A 49 5.89 -3.83 -7.74
C GLU A 49 6.83 -2.92 -6.92
N PHE A 50 6.52 -2.71 -5.64
CA PHE A 50 7.41 -1.94 -4.75
C PHE A 50 8.49 -2.84 -4.16
N THR A 51 9.74 -2.58 -4.51
CA THR A 51 10.93 -3.25 -3.94
C THR A 51 11.64 -2.33 -2.95
N LEU A 52 11.80 -2.78 -1.70
CA LEU A 52 12.43 -1.99 -0.65
C LEU A 52 13.59 -2.76 -0.01
N PRO A 53 14.63 -2.06 0.46
CA PRO A 53 15.55 -2.61 1.45
C PRO A 53 14.80 -2.94 2.74
N SER A 54 15.24 -3.99 3.44
CA SER A 54 14.76 -4.29 4.79
C SER A 54 14.96 -3.09 5.73
N GLY A 55 14.00 -2.86 6.63
CA GLY A 55 13.97 -1.76 7.59
C GLY A 55 13.40 -0.44 7.04
N GLN A 56 12.90 -0.42 5.80
CA GLN A 56 12.42 0.81 5.15
C GLN A 56 10.91 0.82 4.82
N ILE A 57 10.14 -0.10 5.40
CA ILE A 57 8.69 -0.22 5.12
C ILE A 57 7.93 1.07 5.38
N LYS A 58 8.32 1.85 6.40
CA LYS A 58 7.68 3.12 6.75
C LYS A 58 7.66 4.15 5.62
N ILE A 59 8.57 4.07 4.65
CA ILE A 59 8.57 4.95 3.47
C ILE A 59 7.27 4.76 2.66
N LEU A 60 6.67 3.57 2.66
CA LEU A 60 5.40 3.31 1.95
C LEU A 60 4.22 4.10 2.49
N THR A 61 4.30 4.69 3.69
CA THR A 61 3.22 5.51 4.25
C THR A 61 2.74 6.58 3.25
N ILE A 62 3.66 7.19 2.49
CA ILE A 62 3.29 8.19 1.47
C ILE A 62 2.51 7.59 0.29
N ILE A 63 2.83 6.35 -0.09
CA ILE A 63 2.14 5.63 -1.15
C ILE A 63 0.73 5.23 -0.71
N PHE A 64 0.57 4.77 0.53
CA PHE A 64 -0.75 4.48 1.12
C PHE A 64 -1.62 5.74 1.19
N GLN A 65 -1.05 6.86 1.65
CA GLN A 65 -1.74 8.15 1.69
C GLN A 65 -2.15 8.62 0.28
N ALA A 66 -1.27 8.50 -0.71
CA ALA A 66 -1.60 8.84 -2.09
C ALA A 66 -2.68 7.92 -2.67
N SER A 67 -2.65 6.62 -2.37
CA SER A 67 -3.69 5.67 -2.80
C SER A 67 -5.08 6.09 -2.33
N MET A 68 -5.20 6.54 -1.08
CA MET A 68 -6.47 7.05 -0.53
C MET A 68 -7.03 8.23 -1.31
N VAL A 69 -6.17 9.06 -1.91
CA VAL A 69 -6.57 10.20 -2.73
C VAL A 69 -6.95 9.76 -4.15
N PHE A 70 -6.24 8.78 -4.70
CA PHE A 70 -6.36 8.36 -6.11
C PHE A 70 -7.22 7.12 -6.30
N GLY A 71 -8.34 7.03 -5.59
CA GLY A 71 -9.34 5.98 -5.83
C GLY A 71 -9.03 4.63 -5.20
N LYS A 72 -8.20 4.60 -4.16
CA LYS A 72 -7.89 3.41 -3.35
C LYS A 72 -7.23 2.29 -4.16
N LEU A 73 -6.30 2.67 -5.03
CA LEU A 73 -5.56 1.74 -5.89
C LEU A 73 -4.84 0.66 -5.05
N PRO A 74 -4.95 -0.63 -5.41
CA PRO A 74 -4.18 -1.71 -4.82
C PRO A 74 -2.68 -1.42 -4.82
N ILE A 75 -2.01 -1.81 -3.74
CA ILE A 75 -0.56 -1.70 -3.57
C ILE A 75 0.04 -3.09 -3.58
N TRP A 76 0.98 -3.34 -4.49
CA TRP A 76 1.71 -4.62 -4.59
C TRP A 76 3.14 -4.43 -4.09
N ILE A 77 3.56 -5.23 -3.10
CA ILE A 77 4.85 -5.09 -2.43
C ILE A 77 5.63 -6.41 -2.57
N HIS A 78 6.86 -6.32 -3.07
CA HIS A 78 7.80 -7.45 -3.07
C HIS A 78 8.17 -7.82 -1.65
N VAL A 79 7.86 -9.05 -1.22
CA VAL A 79 8.15 -9.48 0.16
C VAL A 79 8.91 -10.81 0.27
N PHE A 80 9.59 -11.22 -0.80
CA PHE A 80 10.63 -12.24 -0.69
C PHE A 80 11.92 -11.62 -0.09
N ASN A 81 13.08 -12.23 -0.33
CA ASN A 81 14.36 -11.62 0.03
C ASN A 81 14.53 -10.26 -0.71
N PRO A 82 14.96 -9.16 -0.05
CA PRO A 82 15.66 -9.10 1.25
C PRO A 82 14.79 -8.82 2.48
N LEU A 83 13.46 -8.86 2.38
CA LEU A 83 12.60 -8.50 3.50
C LEU A 83 12.58 -9.57 4.59
N THR A 84 12.55 -9.11 5.83
CA THR A 84 12.58 -9.92 7.05
C THR A 84 11.19 -10.06 7.65
N LEU A 85 11.04 -10.95 8.63
CA LEU A 85 9.80 -11.07 9.41
C LEU A 85 9.29 -9.73 9.97
N GLN A 86 10.21 -8.86 10.43
CA GLN A 86 9.85 -7.56 10.97
C GLN A 86 9.24 -6.65 9.89
N ASP A 87 9.77 -6.70 8.67
CA ASP A 87 9.23 -5.96 7.53
C ASP A 87 7.82 -6.42 7.18
N ILE A 88 7.57 -7.73 7.18
CA ILE A 88 6.22 -8.29 6.93
C ILE A 88 5.21 -7.77 7.97
N LYS A 89 5.60 -7.75 9.24
CA LYS A 89 4.76 -7.21 10.32
C LYS A 89 4.48 -5.72 10.13
N GLU A 90 5.48 -4.93 9.75
CA GLU A 90 5.31 -3.50 9.48
C GLU A 90 4.36 -3.24 8.31
N ILE A 91 4.39 -4.08 7.27
CA ILE A 91 3.40 -4.01 6.18
C ILE A 91 2.00 -4.34 6.69
N GLY A 92 1.88 -5.33 7.58
CA GLY A 92 0.62 -5.64 8.27
C GLY A 92 0.07 -4.44 9.05
N GLU A 93 0.91 -3.76 9.82
CA GLU A 93 0.50 -2.57 10.58
C GLU A 93 0.11 -1.39 9.68
N LEU A 94 0.81 -1.17 8.56
CA LEU A 94 0.36 -0.20 7.54
C LEU A 94 -0.98 -0.61 6.93
N SER A 95 -1.17 -1.88 6.62
CA SER A 95 -2.43 -2.38 6.04
C SER A 95 -3.61 -2.17 6.99
N LYS A 96 -3.41 -2.37 8.30
CA LYS A 96 -4.40 -2.05 9.35
C LYS A 96 -4.68 -0.54 9.45
N ALA A 97 -3.66 0.30 9.30
CA ALA A 97 -3.80 1.74 9.36
C ALA A 97 -4.56 2.32 8.15
N PHE A 98 -4.57 1.60 7.02
CA PHE A 98 -5.26 1.97 5.78
C PHE A 98 -6.20 0.85 5.30
N PRO A 99 -7.28 0.55 6.06
CA PRO A 99 -8.10 -0.65 5.84
C PRO A 99 -8.87 -0.66 4.52
N ASP A 100 -8.97 0.50 3.86
CA ASP A 100 -9.66 0.69 2.59
C ASP A 100 -8.77 0.42 1.36
N ILE A 101 -7.46 0.25 1.55
CA ILE A 101 -6.50 0.06 0.47
C ILE A 101 -6.18 -1.43 0.34
N PRO A 102 -6.45 -2.09 -0.80
CA PRO A 102 -6.02 -3.46 -1.01
C PRO A 102 -4.49 -3.54 -1.04
N VAL A 103 -3.91 -4.48 -0.30
CA VAL A 103 -2.47 -4.71 -0.22
C VAL A 103 -2.18 -6.14 -0.64
N ILE A 104 -1.26 -6.33 -1.57
CA ILE A 104 -0.84 -7.64 -2.07
C ILE A 104 0.61 -7.87 -1.63
N LEU A 105 0.82 -8.91 -0.82
CA LEU A 105 2.13 -9.41 -0.47
C LEU A 105 2.62 -10.35 -1.58
N GLY A 106 3.66 -9.92 -2.30
CA GLY A 106 4.36 -10.71 -3.31
C GLY A 106 4.87 -12.03 -2.73
N HIS A 107 4.77 -13.11 -3.51
CA HIS A 107 5.43 -14.38 -3.20
C HIS A 107 5.08 -14.98 -1.83
N MET A 108 3.84 -14.75 -1.36
CA MET A 108 3.31 -15.23 -0.09
C MET A 108 4.15 -14.88 1.14
N GLY A 109 5.03 -13.87 1.11
CA GLY A 109 5.92 -13.56 2.25
C GLY A 109 7.24 -14.35 2.28
N GLY A 110 7.53 -15.12 1.23
CA GLY A 110 8.76 -15.91 1.11
C GLY A 110 9.00 -16.86 2.28
N SER A 111 10.18 -16.79 2.90
CA SER A 111 10.49 -17.62 4.08
C SER A 111 9.61 -17.32 5.30
N ASN A 112 8.89 -16.19 5.31
CA ASN A 112 7.99 -15.76 6.38
C ASN A 112 6.51 -16.09 6.10
N TRP A 113 6.24 -17.03 5.19
CA TRP A 113 4.89 -17.37 4.70
C TRP A 113 3.87 -17.71 5.80
N LEU A 114 4.29 -18.32 6.91
CA LEU A 114 3.39 -18.58 8.05
C LEU A 114 2.80 -17.29 8.61
N THR A 115 3.64 -16.28 8.87
CA THR A 115 3.19 -14.98 9.35
C THR A 115 2.38 -14.24 8.28
N ALA A 116 2.72 -14.39 7.00
CA ALA A 116 1.92 -13.80 5.93
C ALA A 116 0.49 -14.39 5.87
N ILE A 117 0.33 -15.70 6.08
CA ILE A 117 -0.99 -16.35 6.21
C ILE A 117 -1.73 -15.79 7.43
N GLU A 118 -1.09 -15.72 8.59
CA GLU A 118 -1.71 -15.20 9.82
C GLU A 118 -2.22 -13.78 9.63
N LEU A 119 -1.40 -12.89 9.06
CA LEU A 119 -1.78 -11.52 8.77
C LEU A 119 -2.89 -11.45 7.72
N ALA A 120 -2.85 -12.27 6.67
CA ALA A 120 -3.92 -12.30 5.66
C ALA A 120 -5.26 -12.79 6.24
N LYS A 121 -5.25 -13.67 7.25
CA LYS A 121 -6.48 -14.04 7.98
C LYS A 121 -7.01 -12.90 8.82
N GLU A 122 -6.12 -12.19 9.52
CA GLU A 122 -6.47 -11.11 10.45
C GLU A 122 -6.93 -9.83 9.72
N ILE A 123 -6.22 -9.43 8.66
CA ILE A 123 -6.31 -8.11 8.05
C ILE A 123 -7.16 -8.18 6.77
N PRO A 124 -8.40 -7.62 6.74
CA PRO A 124 -9.35 -7.81 5.64
C PRO A 124 -8.84 -7.43 4.25
N ASN A 125 -8.06 -6.36 4.16
CA ASN A 125 -7.52 -5.79 2.92
C ASN A 125 -6.16 -6.35 2.49
N LEU A 126 -5.63 -7.35 3.19
CA LEU A 126 -4.34 -7.98 2.86
C LEU A 126 -4.55 -9.28 2.08
N TYR A 127 -3.85 -9.42 0.96
CA TYR A 127 -3.89 -10.52 -0.01
C TYR A 127 -2.49 -11.09 -0.24
N LEU A 128 -2.40 -12.33 -0.73
CA LEU A 128 -1.14 -13.02 -1.01
C LEU A 128 -1.06 -13.37 -2.49
N ASP A 129 -0.03 -12.88 -3.18
CA ASP A 129 0.36 -13.38 -4.49
C ASP A 129 1.06 -14.73 -4.35
N THR A 130 0.71 -15.70 -5.20
CA THR A 130 1.25 -17.07 -5.12
C THR A 130 2.52 -17.29 -5.91
N SER A 131 3.02 -16.30 -6.65
CA SER A 131 4.20 -16.46 -7.50
C SER A 131 5.48 -16.78 -6.70
N ALA A 132 6.53 -17.25 -7.38
CA ALA A 132 7.83 -17.58 -6.78
C ALA A 132 7.79 -18.45 -5.50
N TYR A 133 6.79 -19.31 -5.37
CA TYR A 133 6.73 -20.28 -4.27
C TYR A 133 7.90 -21.26 -4.38
N PHE A 134 8.65 -21.44 -3.28
CA PHE A 134 9.79 -22.36 -3.26
C PHE A 134 9.38 -23.82 -2.93
N SER A 135 8.13 -24.04 -2.53
CA SER A 135 7.63 -25.35 -2.12
C SER A 135 6.14 -25.50 -2.46
N THR A 136 5.80 -26.56 -3.19
CA THR A 136 4.39 -26.90 -3.50
C THR A 136 3.59 -27.26 -2.26
N LEU A 137 4.24 -27.77 -1.21
CA LEU A 137 3.59 -28.01 0.08
C LEU A 137 3.20 -26.68 0.74
N VAL A 138 4.09 -25.68 0.71
CA VAL A 138 3.79 -24.33 1.23
C VAL A 138 2.64 -23.71 0.45
N LEU A 139 2.69 -23.75 -0.89
CA LEU A 139 1.59 -23.28 -1.74
C LEU A 139 0.26 -23.94 -1.38
N LYS A 140 0.25 -25.28 -1.26
CA LYS A 140 -0.94 -26.03 -0.88
C LYS A 140 -1.49 -25.57 0.46
N ILE A 141 -0.65 -25.40 1.47
CA ILE A 141 -1.10 -24.94 2.80
C ILE A 141 -1.69 -23.53 2.68
N THR A 142 -0.96 -22.57 2.09
CA THR A 142 -1.42 -21.18 1.92
C THR A 142 -2.78 -21.09 1.25
N VAL A 143 -2.95 -21.77 0.11
CA VAL A 143 -4.20 -21.74 -0.66
C VAL A 143 -5.36 -22.39 0.10
N ASN A 144 -5.12 -23.42 0.91
CA ASN A 144 -6.18 -24.02 1.72
C ASN A 144 -6.56 -23.16 2.94
N GLU A 145 -5.60 -22.42 3.51
CA GLU A 145 -5.83 -21.60 4.70
C GLU A 145 -6.50 -20.25 4.39
N VAL A 146 -6.20 -19.65 3.23
CA VAL A 146 -6.70 -18.31 2.84
C VAL A 146 -7.10 -18.22 1.37
N LEU A 147 -7.79 -19.24 0.84
CA LEU A 147 -8.16 -19.38 -0.59
C LEU A 147 -8.65 -18.08 -1.25
N LEU A 148 -9.61 -17.38 -0.63
CA LEU A 148 -10.22 -16.18 -1.19
C LEU A 148 -9.31 -14.94 -1.19
N LYS A 149 -8.12 -15.06 -0.59
CA LYS A 149 -7.10 -14.02 -0.53
C LYS A 149 -5.83 -14.38 -1.28
N CYS A 150 -5.77 -15.56 -1.90
CA CYS A 150 -4.69 -15.95 -2.80
C CYS A 150 -4.96 -15.43 -4.21
N ILE A 151 -3.97 -14.78 -4.80
CA ILE A 151 -3.99 -14.30 -6.18
C ILE A 151 -2.95 -15.12 -6.96
N PHE A 152 -3.40 -15.83 -7.99
CA PHE A 152 -2.47 -16.57 -8.85
C PHE A 152 -1.55 -15.61 -9.60
N GLY A 153 -0.25 -15.79 -9.44
CA GLY A 153 0.80 -15.09 -10.16
C GLY A 153 1.92 -16.05 -10.55
N VAL A 154 2.58 -15.75 -11.67
CA VAL A 154 3.67 -16.56 -12.22
C VAL A 154 5.03 -15.90 -12.04
N ASP A 155 5.05 -14.56 -11.96
CA ASP A 155 6.28 -13.76 -11.96
C ASP A 155 7.13 -14.00 -13.22
N MET A 156 6.50 -13.92 -14.41
CA MET A 156 7.25 -13.97 -15.66
C MET A 156 8.16 -12.76 -15.79
N PRO A 157 9.41 -12.92 -16.29
CA PRO A 157 9.94 -14.11 -16.95
C PRO A 157 10.66 -15.11 -16.02
N TYR A 158 10.55 -14.96 -14.70
CA TYR A 158 11.26 -15.79 -13.73
C TYR A 158 10.53 -17.13 -13.46
N GLY A 159 9.21 -17.16 -13.55
CA GLY A 159 8.39 -18.37 -13.48
C GLY A 159 7.80 -18.84 -14.81
N ASP A 160 7.14 -19.99 -14.77
CA ASP A 160 6.41 -20.66 -15.86
C ASP A 160 5.08 -21.24 -15.33
N TYR A 161 4.10 -21.55 -16.22
CA TYR A 161 2.72 -21.93 -15.84
C TYR A 161 2.20 -23.23 -16.44
#